data_AF-A0A3D8IHL9-F1
#
_entry.id   AF-A0A3D8IHL9-F1
#
_cell.length_a   1.000
_cell.length_b   1.000
_cell.length_c   1.000
_cell.angle_alpha   90.00
_cell.angle_beta   90.00
_cell.angle_gamma   90.00
#
_symmetry.space_group_name_H-M   'P 1'
#
loop_
_entity.id
_entity.type
_entity.pdbx_description
1 polymer ?
#
loop_
_entity_poly.entity_id
_entity_poly.type
_entity_poly.pdbx_seq_one_letter_code
_entity_poly.pdbx_strand_id
1 'polypeptide(L)'
;MKKQVKMRIVDSCGDYEKEEIFYQHYFIQLLSKKYDIIYSDQPDFIIYGVCGSKHLDYDCVRIFYTPENIRANWDIADYSMDFDYLDYGDRHLYIPYIHTLQQKPNLSKTREIREKTKFCGFVVSNGTVQSRNIFFEKLSQYKKVDSGGKYKNNIGGRVGNKIEWLRDYKFNICFENSSNPGYLTEKLFDAYAAGCVPIYWGDTSLRCQKDTSKSIAGGGGGNP
;
A
#
# COMPACT_ATOMS: atom_id res chain seq x y z
N MET A 1 23.85 -26.27 -9.21
CA MET A 1 22.82 -26.68 -8.24
C MET A 1 22.51 -25.48 -7.35
N LYS A 2 21.23 -25.15 -7.13
CA LYS A 2 20.86 -24.00 -6.27
C LYS A 2 21.14 -24.35 -4.81
N LYS A 3 21.54 -23.37 -4.00
CA LYS A 3 21.70 -23.55 -2.54
C LYS A 3 20.32 -23.76 -1.92
N GLN A 4 20.19 -24.78 -1.07
CA GLN A 4 18.98 -25.03 -0.29
C GLN A 4 18.83 -24.03 0.85
N VAL A 5 17.61 -23.54 1.07
CA VAL A 5 17.26 -22.62 2.16
C VAL A 5 15.91 -23.06 2.72
N LYS A 6 15.86 -23.37 4.02
CA LYS A 6 14.61 -23.73 4.69
C LYS A 6 13.92 -22.47 5.17
N MET A 7 12.64 -22.32 4.83
CA MET A 7 11.88 -21.12 5.17
C MET A 7 10.47 -21.45 5.65
N ARG A 8 9.90 -20.53 6.44
CA ARG A 8 8.50 -20.53 6.82
C ARG A 8 7.91 -19.12 6.81
N ILE A 9 6.60 -19.01 6.56
CA ILE A 9 5.84 -17.79 6.79
C ILE A 9 4.96 -18.01 8.01
N VAL A 10 4.95 -17.08 8.96
CA VAL A 10 4.14 -17.14 10.18
C VAL A 10 3.52 -15.78 10.49
N ASP A 11 2.45 -15.76 11.30
CA ASP A 11 1.73 -14.55 11.70
C ASP A 11 1.21 -13.71 10.52
N SER A 12 0.93 -14.40 9.42
CA SER A 12 0.40 -13.80 8.19
C SER A 12 -1.10 -13.54 8.37
N CYS A 13 -1.55 -12.35 8.00
CA CYS A 13 -2.99 -12.02 8.00
C CYS A 13 -3.78 -12.74 6.88
N GLY A 14 -3.10 -13.51 6.03
CA GLY A 14 -3.69 -14.41 5.03
C GLY A 14 -3.15 -15.84 5.12
N ASP A 15 -3.51 -16.69 4.17
CA ASP A 15 -3.30 -18.16 4.23
C ASP A 15 -1.86 -18.66 3.93
N TYR A 16 -0.86 -17.78 3.84
CA TYR A 16 0.52 -18.15 3.44
C TYR A 16 1.27 -19.04 4.44
N GLU A 17 0.72 -19.29 5.64
CA GLU A 17 1.30 -20.23 6.60
C GLU A 17 1.14 -21.70 6.16
N LYS A 18 0.19 -21.98 5.26
CA LYS A 18 -0.08 -23.31 4.72
C LYS A 18 0.88 -23.61 3.57
N GLU A 19 1.45 -24.81 3.55
CA GLU A 19 2.44 -25.21 2.54
C GLU A 19 1.90 -25.07 1.10
N GLU A 20 0.62 -25.36 0.87
CA GLU A 20 0.01 -25.31 -0.47
C GLU A 20 -0.01 -23.90 -1.07
N ILE A 21 0.03 -22.87 -0.21
CA ILE A 21 -0.02 -21.45 -0.59
C ILE A 21 1.31 -20.75 -0.34
N PHE A 22 2.19 -21.29 0.50
CA PHE A 22 3.51 -20.76 0.82
C PHE A 22 4.32 -20.38 -0.44
N TYR A 23 4.39 -21.28 -1.44
CA TYR A 23 5.13 -21.04 -2.69
C TYR A 23 4.50 -19.99 -3.61
N GLN A 24 3.28 -19.53 -3.31
CA GLN A 24 2.61 -18.45 -4.03
C GLN A 24 2.97 -17.06 -3.48
N HIS A 25 3.64 -16.99 -2.33
CA HIS A 25 4.05 -15.72 -1.75
C HIS A 25 5.10 -15.01 -2.60
N TYR A 26 4.96 -13.69 -2.78
CA TYR A 26 5.81 -12.90 -3.68
C TYR A 26 7.31 -13.07 -3.41
N PHE A 27 7.74 -12.96 -2.15
CA PHE A 27 9.15 -13.11 -1.80
C PHE A 27 9.65 -14.54 -2.00
N ILE A 28 8.80 -15.54 -1.75
CA ILE A 28 9.18 -16.94 -1.99
C ILE A 28 9.39 -17.18 -3.49
N GLN A 29 8.48 -16.71 -4.34
CA GLN A 29 8.64 -16.78 -5.80
C GLN A 29 9.91 -16.05 -6.29
N LEU A 30 10.21 -14.87 -5.71
CA LEU A 30 11.39 -14.10 -6.04
C LEU A 30 12.68 -14.86 -5.67
N LEU A 31 12.74 -15.37 -4.43
CA LEU A 31 13.91 -16.09 -3.90
C LEU A 31 14.13 -17.43 -4.60
N SER A 32 13.07 -18.15 -4.96
CA SER A 32 13.11 -19.41 -5.71
C SER A 32 13.78 -19.29 -7.08
N LYS A 33 13.95 -18.08 -7.63
CA LYS A 33 14.76 -17.87 -8.83
C LYS A 33 16.23 -18.18 -8.60
N LYS A 34 16.75 -17.94 -7.39
CA LYS A 34 18.16 -18.05 -7.02
C LYS A 34 18.46 -19.23 -6.08
N TYR A 35 17.52 -19.58 -5.20
CA TYR A 35 17.67 -20.61 -4.19
C TYR A 35 16.68 -21.76 -4.41
N ASP A 36 16.98 -22.91 -3.81
CA ASP A 36 16.03 -24.01 -3.67
C ASP A 36 15.33 -23.83 -2.32
N ILE A 37 14.13 -23.26 -2.33
CA ILE A 37 13.38 -22.91 -1.10
C ILE A 37 12.59 -24.12 -0.64
N ILE A 38 12.75 -24.50 0.63
CA ILE A 38 12.10 -25.66 1.25
C ILE A 38 11.19 -25.17 2.37
N TYR A 39 9.89 -25.45 2.28
CA TYR A 39 8.97 -25.27 3.40
C TYR A 39 9.38 -26.18 4.57
N SER A 40 9.52 -25.65 5.78
CA SER A 40 9.97 -26.43 6.94
C SER A 40 9.47 -25.89 8.28
N ASP A 41 9.16 -26.81 9.20
CA ASP A 41 8.93 -26.49 10.62
C ASP A 41 10.23 -26.17 11.38
N GLN A 42 11.40 -26.44 10.79
CA GLN A 42 12.73 -26.06 11.31
C GLN A 42 13.45 -25.15 10.30
N PRO A 43 12.95 -23.92 10.09
CA PRO A 43 13.47 -23.01 9.07
C PRO A 43 14.79 -22.35 9.47
N ASP A 44 15.60 -22.00 8.46
CA ASP A 44 16.77 -21.13 8.65
C ASP A 44 16.32 -19.65 8.74
N PHE A 45 15.22 -19.31 8.05
CA PHE A 45 14.63 -17.97 8.01
C PHE A 45 13.10 -18.05 8.11
N ILE A 46 12.51 -17.16 8.88
CA ILE A 46 11.07 -16.89 8.81
C ILE A 46 10.79 -15.51 8.23
N ILE A 47 9.71 -15.41 7.46
CA ILE A 47 9.05 -14.13 7.20
C ILE A 47 7.85 -14.08 8.13
N TYR A 48 7.71 -13.01 8.92
CA TYR A 48 6.60 -12.89 9.85
C TYR A 48 5.83 -11.57 9.73
N GLY A 49 4.52 -11.66 9.96
CA GLY A 49 3.57 -10.54 9.90
C GLY A 49 3.11 -10.05 11.26
N VAL A 50 1.91 -9.47 11.29
CA VAL A 50 1.33 -8.78 12.46
C VAL A 50 0.08 -9.46 13.02
N CYS A 51 -0.33 -10.61 12.48
CA CYS A 51 -1.58 -11.28 12.84
C CYS A 51 -1.42 -12.41 13.90
N GLY A 52 -0.31 -12.39 14.65
CA GLY A 52 -0.02 -13.38 15.67
C GLY A 52 1.32 -13.14 16.37
N SER A 53 1.80 -14.16 17.07
CA SER A 53 3.08 -14.14 17.80
C SER A 53 3.90 -15.43 17.64
N LYS A 54 3.56 -16.31 16.69
CA LYS A 54 4.25 -17.59 16.45
C LYS A 54 5.72 -17.40 16.11
N HIS A 55 6.11 -16.26 15.52
CA HIS A 55 7.52 -15.93 15.24
C HIS A 55 8.43 -15.98 16.48
N LEU A 56 7.86 -15.82 17.68
CA LEU A 56 8.60 -15.92 18.94
C LEU A 56 9.00 -17.37 19.28
N ASP A 57 8.30 -18.36 18.71
CA ASP A 57 8.54 -19.79 18.97
C ASP A 57 9.72 -20.35 18.14
N TYR A 58 10.26 -19.58 17.19
CA TYR A 58 11.33 -20.02 16.29
C TYR A 58 12.68 -19.45 16.72
N ASP A 59 13.70 -20.30 16.80
CA ASP A 59 15.09 -19.91 16.98
C ASP A 59 15.83 -19.87 15.63
N CYS A 60 15.55 -18.85 14.83
CA CYS A 60 16.14 -18.65 13.51
C CYS A 60 16.09 -17.15 13.13
N VAL A 61 16.58 -16.79 11.94
CA VAL A 61 16.55 -15.40 11.46
C VAL A 61 15.11 -14.96 11.19
N ARG A 62 14.68 -13.86 11.80
CA ARG A 62 13.32 -13.30 11.69
C ARG A 62 13.30 -12.08 10.78
N ILE A 63 12.56 -12.18 9.68
CA ILE A 63 12.39 -11.11 8.70
C ILE A 63 10.97 -10.56 8.81
N PHE A 64 10.82 -9.35 9.32
CA PHE A 64 9.52 -8.69 9.43
C PHE A 64 9.04 -8.20 8.05
N TYR A 65 7.77 -8.48 7.74
CA TYR A 65 7.09 -7.89 6.59
C TYR A 65 5.60 -7.77 6.86
N THR A 66 5.03 -6.59 6.56
CA THR A 66 3.58 -6.39 6.59
C THR A 66 3.13 -5.39 5.53
N PRO A 67 1.94 -5.60 4.92
CA PRO A 67 1.32 -4.59 4.07
C PRO A 67 0.63 -3.47 4.89
N GLU A 68 0.49 -3.66 6.20
CA GLU A 68 -0.14 -2.69 7.10
C GLU A 68 0.81 -1.55 7.47
N ASN A 69 0.26 -0.41 7.89
CA ASN A 69 1.05 0.73 8.35
C ASN A 69 1.62 0.52 9.77
N ILE A 70 2.48 -0.50 9.93
CA ILE A 70 3.08 -0.97 11.19
C ILE A 70 4.58 -1.24 10.95
N ARG A 71 5.41 -1.01 11.98
CA ARG A 71 6.88 -1.12 11.91
C ARG A 71 7.36 -2.38 12.60
N ALA A 72 8.54 -2.83 12.19
CA ALA A 72 9.27 -3.87 12.89
C ALA A 72 9.57 -3.45 14.33
N ASN A 73 9.43 -4.39 15.26
CA ASN A 73 10.07 -4.30 16.56
C ASN A 73 11.50 -4.84 16.41
N TRP A 74 12.50 -3.95 16.45
CA TRP A 74 13.92 -4.30 16.23
C TRP A 74 14.57 -5.12 17.33
N ASP A 75 13.93 -5.26 18.50
CA ASP A 75 14.34 -6.19 19.54
C ASP A 75 14.00 -7.65 19.19
N ILE A 76 13.06 -7.84 18.24
CA ILE A 76 12.57 -9.16 17.80
C ILE A 76 13.02 -9.46 16.36
N ALA A 77 12.91 -8.47 15.47
CA ALA A 77 13.24 -8.59 14.06
C ALA A 77 14.75 -8.53 13.84
N ASP A 78 15.32 -9.52 13.15
CA ASP A 78 16.70 -9.43 12.67
C ASP A 78 16.77 -8.51 11.45
N TYR A 79 15.79 -8.64 10.54
CA TYR A 79 15.65 -7.81 9.33
C TYR A 79 14.20 -7.32 9.17
N SER A 80 14.00 -6.20 8.48
CA SER A 80 12.67 -5.80 8.00
C SER A 80 12.66 -5.44 6.53
N MET A 81 11.52 -5.71 5.90
CA MET A 81 11.19 -5.25 4.56
C MET A 81 9.89 -4.45 4.65
N ASP A 82 9.96 -3.14 4.43
CA ASP A 82 8.77 -2.29 4.47
C ASP A 82 8.95 -1.03 3.62
N PHE A 83 7.98 -0.12 3.68
CA PHE A 83 7.90 1.07 2.84
C PHE A 83 8.37 2.34 3.56
N ASP A 84 9.00 2.25 4.73
CA ASP A 84 9.54 3.42 5.40
C ASP A 84 10.84 3.90 4.75
N TYR A 85 11.04 5.21 4.76
CA TYR A 85 12.32 5.84 4.42
C TYR A 85 13.28 5.76 5.62
N LEU A 86 13.68 4.54 5.96
CA LEU A 86 14.59 4.22 7.05
C LEU A 86 15.94 3.76 6.51
N ASP A 87 17.03 4.34 6.98
CA ASP A 87 18.37 3.78 6.81
C ASP A 87 18.74 3.04 8.09
N TYR A 88 18.88 1.72 7.98
CA TYR A 88 19.25 0.84 9.10
C TYR A 88 20.31 -0.18 8.66
N GLY A 89 21.28 0.28 7.88
CA GLY A 89 22.37 -0.55 7.37
C GLY A 89 21.85 -1.71 6.52
N ASP A 90 22.35 -2.92 6.77
CA ASP A 90 21.95 -4.14 6.06
C ASP A 90 20.68 -4.79 6.62
N ARG A 91 20.15 -4.28 7.74
CA ARG A 91 18.97 -4.84 8.44
C ARG A 91 17.63 -4.38 7.87
N HIS A 92 17.59 -3.31 7.08
CA HIS A 92 16.36 -2.79 6.49
C HIS A 92 16.42 -2.76 4.97
N LEU A 93 15.38 -3.25 4.32
CA LEU A 93 15.19 -3.16 2.88
C LEU A 93 13.90 -2.40 2.55
N TYR A 94 14.05 -1.23 1.93
CA TYR A 94 12.93 -0.46 1.41
C TYR A 94 12.28 -1.19 0.22
N ILE A 95 11.00 -1.53 0.35
CA ILE A 95 10.18 -2.14 -0.70
C ILE A 95 8.84 -1.41 -0.78
N PRO A 96 8.63 -0.57 -1.81
CA PRO A 96 7.32 0.03 -2.04
C PRO A 96 6.25 -1.05 -2.23
N TYR A 97 5.09 -0.88 -1.60
CA TYR A 97 4.01 -1.87 -1.59
C TYR A 97 3.57 -2.33 -3.01
N ILE A 98 3.62 -1.44 -4.00
CA ILE A 98 3.31 -1.76 -5.40
C ILE A 98 4.14 -2.92 -5.96
N HIS A 99 5.33 -3.20 -5.41
CA HIS A 99 6.17 -4.31 -5.85
C HIS A 99 5.66 -5.67 -5.37
N THR A 100 5.02 -5.72 -4.20
CA THR A 100 4.56 -6.95 -3.55
C THR A 100 3.11 -7.32 -3.91
N LEU A 101 2.41 -6.46 -4.65
CA LEU A 101 1.10 -6.76 -5.20
C LEU A 101 1.14 -7.97 -6.16
N GLN A 102 0.30 -8.96 -5.88
CA GLN A 102 0.08 -10.10 -6.79
C GLN A 102 -0.46 -9.65 -8.15
N GLN A 103 -1.42 -8.72 -8.13
CA GLN A 103 -2.01 -8.13 -9.34
C GLN A 103 -1.68 -6.65 -9.39
N LYS A 104 -0.81 -6.28 -10.33
CA LYS A 104 -0.41 -4.89 -10.50
C LYS A 104 -1.40 -4.17 -11.40
N PRO A 105 -1.80 -2.93 -11.07
CA PRO A 105 -2.61 -2.12 -11.96
C PRO A 105 -1.90 -1.92 -13.30
N ASN A 106 -2.63 -2.03 -14.41
CA ASN A 106 -2.07 -1.81 -15.73
C ASN A 106 -1.91 -0.30 -15.99
N LEU A 107 -0.66 0.18 -15.94
CA LEU A 107 -0.29 1.59 -16.14
C LEU A 107 0.14 1.89 -17.59
N SER A 108 -0.40 1.18 -18.59
CA SER A 108 -0.02 1.37 -19.99
C SER A 108 -0.13 2.82 -20.47
N LYS A 109 0.92 3.29 -21.17
CA LYS A 109 1.01 4.64 -21.75
C LYS A 109 0.07 4.84 -22.95
N THR A 110 -0.27 3.78 -23.68
CA THR A 110 -1.08 3.84 -24.92
C THR A 110 -2.56 3.60 -24.66
N ARG A 111 -3.03 3.94 -23.45
CA ARG A 111 -4.37 3.58 -23.02
C ARG A 111 -5.42 4.45 -23.71
N GLU A 112 -6.45 3.79 -24.26
CA GLU A 112 -7.64 4.45 -24.78
C GLU A 112 -8.34 5.22 -23.64
N ILE A 113 -8.26 6.55 -23.71
CA ILE A 113 -8.95 7.45 -22.79
C ILE A 113 -10.39 7.56 -23.29
N ARG A 114 -11.28 6.80 -22.65
CA ARG A 114 -12.72 6.91 -22.89
C ARG A 114 -13.23 8.25 -22.35
N GLU A 115 -14.26 8.80 -23.00
CA GLU A 115 -14.95 9.97 -22.50
C GLU A 115 -15.53 9.69 -21.10
N LYS A 116 -15.29 10.60 -20.17
CA LYS A 116 -15.68 10.45 -18.76
C LYS A 116 -17.00 11.16 -18.50
N THR A 117 -18.06 10.39 -18.27
CA THR A 117 -19.41 10.93 -18.04
C THR A 117 -19.70 11.20 -16.56
N LYS A 118 -19.04 10.47 -15.65
CA LYS A 118 -19.29 10.56 -14.20
C LYS A 118 -18.26 11.43 -13.48
N PHE A 119 -18.68 12.02 -12.37
CA PHE A 119 -17.86 12.99 -11.64
C PHE A 119 -16.73 12.33 -10.85
N CYS A 120 -17.06 11.63 -9.77
CA CYS A 120 -16.08 11.09 -8.85
C CYS A 120 -16.52 9.73 -8.32
N GLY A 121 -15.62 8.75 -8.38
CA GLY A 121 -15.80 7.44 -7.78
C GLY A 121 -15.17 7.37 -6.39
N PHE A 122 -15.76 6.55 -5.52
CA PHE A 122 -15.26 6.25 -4.18
C PHE A 122 -15.48 4.76 -3.89
N VAL A 123 -14.40 4.01 -3.67
CA VAL A 123 -14.50 2.55 -3.46
C VAL A 123 -13.82 2.19 -2.15
N VAL A 124 -14.61 2.18 -1.07
CA VAL A 124 -14.14 1.96 0.29
C VAL A 124 -15.04 0.98 1.02
N SER A 125 -14.44 0.03 1.75
CA SER A 125 -15.17 -0.92 2.59
C SER A 125 -15.09 -0.60 4.08
N ASN A 126 -13.90 -0.24 4.56
CA ASN A 126 -13.69 0.13 5.95
C ASN A 126 -14.18 1.56 6.17
N GLY A 127 -15.15 1.80 7.06
CA GLY A 127 -15.69 3.13 7.37
C GLY A 127 -15.00 3.89 8.51
N THR A 128 -13.89 3.41 9.08
CA THR A 128 -13.32 3.99 10.32
C THR A 128 -12.46 5.25 10.11
N VAL A 129 -12.07 5.54 8.87
CA VAL A 129 -11.12 6.63 8.57
C VAL A 129 -11.86 7.97 8.46
N GLN A 130 -11.86 8.75 9.55
CA GLN A 130 -12.66 9.96 9.67
C GLN A 130 -12.30 11.03 8.63
N SER A 131 -11.02 11.29 8.37
CA SER A 131 -10.56 12.31 7.41
C SER A 131 -11.11 12.05 6.00
N ARG A 132 -11.01 10.80 5.55
CA ARG A 132 -11.57 10.34 4.27
C ARG A 132 -13.08 10.49 4.22
N ASN A 133 -13.77 10.10 5.28
CA ASN A 133 -15.23 10.17 5.33
C ASN A 133 -15.70 11.63 5.29
N ILE A 134 -15.10 12.52 6.07
CA ILE A 134 -15.40 13.97 6.05
C ILE A 134 -15.18 14.52 4.64
N PHE A 135 -14.06 14.17 4.00
CA PHE A 135 -13.77 14.62 2.63
C PHE A 135 -14.84 14.14 1.64
N PHE A 136 -15.22 12.86 1.69
CA PHE A 136 -16.30 12.29 0.87
C PHE A 136 -17.63 13.03 1.06
N GLU A 137 -18.05 13.30 2.31
CA GLU A 137 -19.28 14.06 2.58
C GLU A 137 -19.22 15.47 2.03
N LYS A 138 -18.13 16.19 2.28
CA LYS A 138 -17.96 17.58 1.81
C LYS A 138 -17.93 17.67 0.29
N LEU A 139 -17.24 16.75 -0.39
CA LEU A 139 -17.23 16.73 -1.84
C LEU A 139 -18.62 16.38 -2.41
N SER A 140 -19.34 15.47 -1.75
CA SER A 140 -20.70 15.07 -2.14
C SER A 140 -21.72 16.21 -2.04
N GLN A 141 -21.49 17.22 -1.19
CA GLN A 141 -22.31 18.44 -1.13
C GLN A 141 -22.13 19.35 -2.35
N TYR A 142 -20.95 19.34 -2.97
CA TYR A 142 -20.67 20.11 -4.19
C TYR A 142 -21.22 19.41 -5.43
N LYS A 143 -20.94 18.11 -5.58
CA LYS A 143 -21.43 17.28 -6.69
C LYS A 143 -21.43 15.82 -6.29
N LYS A 144 -22.45 15.07 -6.75
CA LYS A 144 -22.64 13.65 -6.41
C LYS A 144 -21.35 12.83 -6.61
N VAL A 145 -20.87 12.21 -5.53
CA VAL A 145 -19.83 11.19 -5.55
C VAL A 145 -20.49 9.81 -5.47
N ASP A 146 -20.19 8.93 -6.41
CA ASP A 146 -20.71 7.56 -6.38
C ASP A 146 -19.81 6.70 -5.50
N SER A 147 -20.41 6.03 -4.51
CA SER A 147 -19.72 5.09 -3.62
C SER A 147 -20.04 3.66 -4.03
N GLY A 148 -19.03 2.95 -4.53
CA GLY A 148 -19.12 1.56 -5.00
C GLY A 148 -18.62 0.52 -3.99
N GLY A 149 -18.06 0.94 -2.86
CA GLY A 149 -17.62 0.04 -1.79
C GLY A 149 -18.75 -0.35 -0.82
N LYS A 150 -18.41 -0.98 0.31
CA LYS A 150 -19.39 -1.25 1.39
C LYS A 150 -19.80 0.04 2.11
N TYR A 151 -18.86 0.96 2.29
CA TYR A 151 -19.10 2.17 3.07
C TYR A 151 -19.90 3.20 2.27
N LYS A 152 -21.06 3.61 2.81
CA LYS A 152 -21.98 4.59 2.19
C LYS A 152 -22.32 4.30 0.72
N ASN A 153 -22.47 3.03 0.36
CA ASN A 153 -22.83 2.63 -0.99
C ASN A 153 -24.09 3.37 -1.46
N ASN A 154 -24.06 3.94 -2.66
CA ASN A 154 -25.20 4.70 -3.21
C ASN A 154 -25.47 4.39 -4.70
N ILE A 155 -24.97 3.24 -5.17
CA ILE A 155 -25.11 2.77 -6.56
C ILE A 155 -25.90 1.46 -6.67
N GLY A 156 -26.47 0.98 -5.55
CA GLY A 156 -27.30 -0.22 -5.52
C GLY A 156 -26.54 -1.54 -5.34
N GLY A 157 -25.21 -1.51 -5.16
CA GLY A 157 -24.42 -2.73 -4.98
C GLY A 157 -22.91 -2.49 -4.92
N ARG A 158 -22.17 -3.49 -4.42
CA ARG A 158 -20.71 -3.46 -4.40
C ARG A 158 -20.16 -3.68 -5.79
N VAL A 159 -19.17 -2.87 -6.18
CA VAL A 159 -18.48 -3.04 -7.47
C VAL A 159 -17.63 -4.31 -7.45
N GLY A 160 -17.68 -5.09 -8.53
CA GLY A 160 -16.83 -6.27 -8.72
C GLY A 160 -15.43 -5.89 -9.18
N ASN A 161 -15.33 -5.32 -10.39
CA ASN A 161 -14.06 -4.83 -10.93
C ASN A 161 -13.92 -3.32 -10.69
N LYS A 162 -13.14 -2.96 -9.66
CA LYS A 162 -12.90 -1.56 -9.25
C LYS A 162 -12.30 -0.72 -10.38
N ILE A 163 -11.25 -1.20 -11.05
CA ILE A 163 -10.54 -0.43 -12.07
C ILE A 163 -11.45 -0.19 -13.29
N GLU A 164 -12.17 -1.22 -13.76
CA GLU A 164 -13.09 -1.09 -14.89
C GLU A 164 -14.23 -0.12 -14.57
N TRP A 165 -14.83 -0.25 -13.37
CA TRP A 165 -15.90 0.65 -12.94
C TRP A 165 -15.44 2.10 -12.84
N LEU A 166 -14.21 2.33 -12.35
CA LEU A 166 -13.64 3.68 -12.26
C LEU A 166 -13.38 4.31 -13.64
N ARG A 167 -13.40 3.56 -14.74
CA ARG A 167 -13.13 4.10 -16.09
C ARG A 167 -14.14 5.15 -16.56
N ASP A 168 -15.33 5.21 -15.99
CA ASP A 168 -16.33 6.23 -16.38
C ASP A 168 -16.19 7.54 -15.61
N TYR A 169 -15.31 7.59 -14.60
CA TYR A 169 -15.17 8.72 -13.69
C TYR A 169 -13.99 9.62 -14.05
N LYS A 170 -14.19 10.93 -13.83
CA LYS A 170 -13.14 11.94 -13.94
C LYS A 170 -12.17 11.88 -12.77
N PHE A 171 -12.71 11.74 -11.56
CA PHE A 171 -11.94 11.72 -10.32
C PHE A 171 -12.12 10.41 -9.54
N ASN A 172 -11.15 10.06 -8.72
CA ASN A 172 -11.26 8.97 -7.74
C ASN A 172 -10.73 9.45 -6.38
N ILE A 173 -11.53 9.31 -5.32
CA ILE A 173 -11.06 9.51 -3.95
C ILE A 173 -10.27 8.26 -3.55
N CYS A 174 -8.94 8.37 -3.52
CA CYS A 174 -8.02 7.26 -3.27
C CYS A 174 -7.21 7.47 -1.99
N PHE A 175 -7.90 7.78 -0.89
CA PHE A 175 -7.26 7.98 0.41
C PHE A 175 -6.80 6.64 1.02
N GLU A 176 -5.64 6.68 1.63
CA GLU A 176 -5.15 5.60 2.48
C GLU A 176 -5.91 5.50 3.80
N ASN A 177 -5.76 4.36 4.48
CA ASN A 177 -6.41 4.14 5.77
C ASN A 177 -5.75 4.93 6.91
N SER A 178 -4.51 5.37 6.71
CA SER A 178 -3.72 6.17 7.63
C SER A 178 -2.70 6.99 6.82
N SER A 179 -2.04 7.96 7.46
CA SER A 179 -1.10 8.86 6.78
C SER A 179 0.28 8.74 7.40
N ASN A 180 1.28 8.48 6.55
CA ASN A 180 2.65 8.27 6.96
C ASN A 180 3.60 8.40 5.75
N PRO A 181 4.81 8.99 5.87
CA PRO A 181 5.79 8.99 4.78
C PRO A 181 6.09 7.58 4.25
N GLY A 182 6.02 7.39 2.93
CA GLY A 182 6.27 6.10 2.26
C GLY A 182 5.08 5.14 2.25
N TYR A 183 4.03 5.39 3.05
CA TYR A 183 2.83 4.54 3.03
C TYR A 183 1.93 4.82 1.82
N LEU A 184 2.31 4.22 0.69
CA LEU A 184 1.66 4.34 -0.59
C LEU A 184 1.20 2.96 -1.09
N THR A 185 -0.11 2.75 -1.20
CA THR A 185 -0.69 1.45 -1.56
C THR A 185 -1.21 1.39 -3.00
N GLU A 186 -1.97 0.35 -3.35
CA GLU A 186 -2.61 0.18 -4.66
C GLU A 186 -3.57 1.32 -5.02
N LYS A 187 -4.13 2.03 -4.04
CA LYS A 187 -5.26 2.96 -4.24
C LYS A 187 -4.94 4.09 -5.23
N LEU A 188 -3.72 4.65 -5.14
CA LEU A 188 -3.27 5.69 -6.08
C LEU A 188 -3.10 5.11 -7.50
N PHE A 189 -2.48 3.94 -7.59
CA PHE A 189 -2.20 3.28 -8.87
C PHE A 189 -3.47 2.78 -9.56
N ASP A 190 -4.47 2.32 -8.82
CA ASP A 190 -5.80 1.99 -9.34
C ASP A 190 -6.48 3.20 -10.00
N ALA A 191 -6.32 4.40 -9.42
CA ALA A 191 -6.86 5.62 -10.00
C ALA A 191 -6.22 5.93 -11.36
N TYR A 192 -4.88 5.84 -11.43
CA TYR A 192 -4.15 6.00 -12.69
C TYR A 192 -4.50 4.91 -13.71
N ALA A 193 -4.55 3.65 -13.28
CA ALA A 193 -4.93 2.52 -14.11
C ALA A 193 -6.39 2.57 -14.55
N ALA A 194 -7.26 3.33 -13.88
CA ALA A 194 -8.62 3.65 -14.31
C ALA A 194 -8.69 4.91 -15.18
N GLY A 195 -7.64 5.73 -15.20
CA GLY A 195 -7.55 6.95 -16.00
C GLY A 195 -8.34 8.08 -15.35
N CYS A 196 -8.44 8.03 -14.03
CA CYS A 196 -9.00 9.09 -13.21
C CYS A 196 -7.88 10.05 -12.79
N VAL A 197 -8.25 11.29 -12.52
CA VAL A 197 -7.42 12.19 -11.72
C VAL A 197 -7.56 11.75 -10.24
N PRO A 198 -6.46 11.32 -9.59
CA PRO A 198 -6.52 10.90 -8.19
C PRO A 198 -6.74 12.10 -7.26
N ILE A 199 -7.66 11.94 -6.32
CA ILE A 199 -7.77 12.81 -5.14
C ILE A 199 -7.20 12.00 -3.97
N TYR A 200 -5.94 12.27 -3.65
CA TYR A 200 -5.12 11.42 -2.79
C TYR A 200 -4.81 12.05 -1.43
N TRP A 201 -4.74 11.21 -0.38
CA TRP A 201 -4.21 11.53 0.94
C TRP A 201 -3.70 10.23 1.57
N GLY A 202 -2.51 10.26 2.18
CA GLY A 202 -1.88 9.08 2.77
C GLY A 202 -0.39 9.32 2.97
N ASP A 203 0.41 9.00 1.96
CA ASP A 203 1.83 9.26 1.94
C ASP A 203 2.13 10.76 1.99
N THR A 204 2.77 11.20 3.07
CA THR A 204 3.11 12.61 3.27
C THR A 204 4.33 13.06 2.48
N SER A 205 5.17 12.13 2.02
CA SER A 205 6.33 12.41 1.17
C SER A 205 5.94 12.87 -0.22
N LEU A 206 4.73 12.50 -0.69
CA LEU A 206 4.16 12.93 -1.96
C LEU A 206 3.57 14.34 -1.92
N ARG A 207 3.50 14.97 -0.74
CA ARG A 207 2.97 16.33 -0.63
C ARG A 207 3.89 17.28 -1.38
N CYS A 208 3.31 18.11 -2.25
CA CYS A 208 4.05 19.21 -2.85
C CYS A 208 4.60 20.08 -1.71
N GLN A 209 5.93 20.19 -1.62
CA GLN A 209 6.54 21.15 -0.70
C GLN A 209 6.02 22.53 -1.10
N LYS A 210 5.42 23.25 -0.13
CA LYS A 210 5.29 24.69 -0.30
C LYS A 210 6.72 25.20 -0.33
N ASP A 211 7.10 25.81 -1.44
CA ASP A 211 8.38 26.47 -1.61
C ASP A 211 8.49 27.60 -0.57
N THR A 212 8.98 27.29 0.64
CA THR A 212 9.11 28.25 1.74
C THR A 212 10.20 29.28 1.48
N SER A 213 10.99 29.07 0.41
CA SER A 213 12.04 29.96 -0.08
C SER A 213 11.54 31.31 -0.61
N LYS A 214 10.22 31.50 -0.83
CA LYS A 214 9.64 32.75 -1.37
C LYS A 214 8.95 33.69 -0.38
N SER A 215 9.16 33.52 0.94
CA SER A 215 8.48 34.36 1.96
C SER A 215 9.35 35.29 2.79
N ILE A 216 10.61 35.53 2.41
CA ILE A 216 11.44 36.60 3.02
C ILE A 216 12.00 37.51 1.91
N ALA A 217 11.12 38.30 1.30
CA ALA A 217 11.49 39.47 0.51
C ALA A 217 10.37 40.51 0.67
N GLY A 218 10.42 41.25 1.77
CA GLY A 218 9.47 42.33 2.03
C GLY A 218 9.59 42.84 3.46
N GLY A 219 10.45 43.84 3.68
CA GLY A 219 10.54 44.52 4.96
C GLY A 219 11.87 45.18 5.33
N GLY A 220 12.80 45.38 4.38
CA GLY A 220 13.94 46.28 4.57
C GLY A 220 13.60 47.69 4.08
N GLY A 221 12.83 48.44 4.86
CA GLY A 221 12.62 49.87 4.64
C GLY A 221 13.36 50.65 5.72
N GLY A 222 14.49 51.26 5.36
CA GLY A 222 15.23 52.18 6.23
C GLY A 222 14.54 53.53 6.35
N ASN A 223 14.50 54.04 7.59
CA ASN A 223 14.86 55.38 8.12
C ASN A 223 14.41 56.67 7.40
N PRO A 224 14.18 57.79 8.13
CA PRO A 224 15.07 58.34 9.18
C PRO A 224 14.80 57.90 10.61
#